data_AF-A0A846C878-F1
#
_entry.id   AF-A0A846C878-F1
#
_cell.length_a   1.000
_cell.length_b   1.000
_cell.length_c   1.000
_cell.angle_alpha   90.00
_cell.angle_beta   90.00
_cell.angle_gamma   90.00
#
_symmetry.space_group_name_H-M   'P 1'
#
loop_
_entity.id
_entity.type
_entity.pdbx_description
1 polymer ?
#
loop_
_entity_poly.entity_id
_entity_poly.type
_entity_poly.pdbx_seq_one_letter_code
_entity_poly.pdbx_strand_id
1 'polypeptide(L)'
;MSYSSIDQIQKVLAQSVFKHTLEKKKAAGRALGTIVEIITYYLIRQWNLSSDVTIELRLPEFGQTQITHNVEFGIHPCIYCQEYEIINPNILPLTSKKLVKNSKDISELLQNFDLIDNQILSRGLLQKNRCLIGRNINENKLALCDLKSYSEQEVIVEIGILKLHPFAIFECKRVGIEEGAKKKSNNYRKS
;
A
#
# COMPACT_ATOMS: atom_id res chain seq x y z
N MET A 1 15.26 -30.04 3.26
CA MET A 1 15.32 -29.32 4.55
C MET A 1 13.94 -28.77 4.83
N SER A 2 13.20 -29.34 5.78
CA SER A 2 11.89 -28.82 6.18
C SER A 2 12.11 -27.58 7.05
N TYR A 3 11.88 -26.40 6.47
CA TYR A 3 11.91 -25.16 7.24
C TYR A 3 10.89 -25.25 8.39
N SER A 4 11.35 -24.93 9.60
CA SER A 4 10.48 -24.69 10.76
C SER A 4 9.32 -23.80 10.33
N SER A 5 8.08 -24.26 10.51
CA SER A 5 6.91 -23.51 10.05
C SER A 5 6.90 -22.11 10.66
N ILE A 6 6.29 -21.14 9.97
CA ILE A 6 6.11 -19.76 10.47
C ILE A 6 5.47 -19.77 11.88
N ASP A 7 4.59 -20.74 12.14
CA ASP A 7 4.00 -21.00 13.46
C ASP A 7 5.04 -21.28 14.56
N GLN A 8 6.12 -22.02 14.26
CA GLN A 8 7.19 -22.28 15.23
C GLN A 8 7.96 -20.99 15.55
N ILE A 9 8.27 -20.18 14.54
CA ILE A 9 8.93 -18.88 14.74
C ILE A 9 8.02 -17.96 15.58
N GLN A 10 6.72 -17.92 15.29
CA GLN A 10 5.74 -17.14 16.06
C GLN A 10 5.70 -17.61 17.53
N LYS A 11 5.70 -18.92 17.79
CA LYS A 11 5.72 -19.49 19.15
C LYS A 11 6.98 -19.08 19.91
N VAL A 12 8.15 -19.21 19.27
CA VAL A 12 9.44 -18.81 19.88
C VAL A 12 9.44 -17.31 20.21
N LEU A 13 9.01 -16.45 19.29
CA LEU A 13 8.91 -15.00 19.53
C LEU A 13 7.93 -14.65 20.64
N ALA A 14 6.78 -15.32 20.69
CA ALA A 14 5.78 -15.12 21.74
C ALA A 14 6.34 -15.43 23.14
N GLN A 15 7.18 -16.46 23.26
CA GLN A 15 7.76 -16.91 24.52
C GLN A 15 9.05 -16.17 24.91
N SER A 16 9.84 -15.72 23.94
CA SER A 16 11.14 -15.07 24.20
C SER A 16 11.07 -13.54 24.25
N VAL A 17 10.46 -12.93 23.23
CA VAL A 17 10.43 -11.47 23.04
C VAL A 17 9.16 -10.85 23.62
N PHE A 18 8.00 -11.40 23.27
CA PHE A 18 6.70 -10.81 23.62
C PHE A 18 6.12 -11.34 24.93
N LYS A 19 6.93 -12.01 25.76
CA LYS A 19 6.49 -12.68 27.00
C LYS A 19 5.77 -11.78 28.01
N HIS A 20 6.02 -10.48 27.94
CA HIS A 20 5.47 -9.45 28.81
C HIS A 20 4.08 -8.95 28.34
N THR A 21 3.67 -9.28 27.11
CA THR A 21 2.38 -8.86 26.56
C THR A 21 1.26 -9.82 26.95
N LEU A 22 0.01 -9.33 27.04
CA LEU A 22 -1.16 -10.17 27.32
C LEU A 22 -1.48 -11.12 26.14
N GLU A 23 -1.46 -10.60 24.91
CA GLU A 23 -1.71 -11.38 23.68
C GLU A 23 -0.41 -11.74 22.93
N LYS A 24 0.47 -12.48 23.59
CA LYS A 24 1.84 -12.81 23.14
C LYS A 24 1.93 -13.33 21.70
N LYS A 25 1.07 -14.29 21.34
CA LYS A 25 1.03 -14.90 20.01
C LYS A 25 0.61 -13.87 18.94
N LYS A 26 -0.35 -13.00 19.25
CA LYS A 26 -0.83 -11.96 18.35
C LYS A 26 0.23 -10.88 18.13
N ALA A 27 0.93 -10.47 19.18
CA ALA A 27 2.05 -9.54 19.09
C ALA A 27 3.19 -10.10 18.21
N ALA A 28 3.59 -11.35 18.46
CA ALA A 28 4.57 -12.05 17.63
C ALA A 28 4.12 -12.18 16.16
N GLY A 29 2.85 -12.51 15.92
CA GLY A 29 2.29 -12.62 14.57
C GLY A 29 2.25 -11.28 13.83
N ARG A 30 1.94 -10.17 14.53
CA ARG A 30 1.99 -8.82 13.95
C ARG A 30 3.41 -8.43 13.56
N ALA A 31 4.39 -8.68 14.43
CA ALA A 31 5.79 -8.40 14.15
C ALA A 31 6.30 -9.19 12.92
N LEU A 32 5.97 -10.49 12.84
CA LEU A 32 6.30 -11.31 11.68
C LEU A 32 5.61 -10.82 10.40
N GLY A 33 4.33 -10.45 10.48
CA GLY A 33 3.59 -9.86 9.36
C GLY A 33 4.27 -8.62 8.82
N THR A 34 4.67 -7.68 9.70
CA THR A 34 5.42 -6.48 9.31
C THR A 34 6.76 -6.81 8.65
N ILE A 35 7.49 -7.83 9.12
CA ILE A 35 8.73 -8.26 8.45
C ILE A 35 8.43 -8.78 7.04
N VAL A 36 7.40 -9.60 6.88
CA VAL A 36 7.00 -10.13 5.56
C VAL A 36 6.55 -9.01 4.62
N GLU A 37 5.80 -8.02 5.12
CA GLU A 37 5.39 -6.83 4.36
C GLU A 37 6.62 -6.03 3.87
N ILE A 38 7.60 -5.80 4.74
CA ILE A 38 8.85 -5.10 4.39
C ILE A 38 9.63 -5.89 3.33
N ILE A 39 9.83 -7.19 3.53
CA ILE A 39 10.53 -8.05 2.55
C ILE A 39 9.80 -8.02 1.20
N THR A 40 8.49 -8.16 1.22
CA THR A 40 7.65 -8.15 0.01
C THR A 40 7.79 -6.84 -0.75
N TYR A 41 7.72 -5.71 -0.04
CA TYR A 41 7.91 -4.39 -0.66
C TYR A 41 9.29 -4.24 -1.32
N TYR A 42 10.36 -4.67 -0.65
CA TYR A 42 11.71 -4.60 -1.23
C TYR A 42 11.92 -5.57 -2.39
N LEU A 43 11.27 -6.74 -2.39
CA LEU A 43 11.29 -7.65 -3.54
C LEU A 43 10.57 -7.05 -4.75
N ILE A 44 9.39 -6.44 -4.55
CA ILE A 44 8.67 -5.72 -5.60
C ILE A 44 9.55 -4.61 -6.19
N ARG A 45 10.27 -3.86 -5.33
CA ARG A 45 11.22 -2.84 -5.77
C ARG A 45 12.39 -3.43 -6.55
N GLN A 46 12.96 -4.55 -6.09
CA GLN A 46 14.05 -5.23 -6.78
C GLN A 46 13.64 -5.76 -8.16
N TRP A 47 12.38 -6.16 -8.32
CA TRP A 47 11.81 -6.56 -9.62
C TRP A 47 11.47 -5.38 -10.54
N ASN A 48 11.79 -4.15 -10.12
CA ASN A 48 11.49 -2.93 -10.87
C ASN A 48 9.99 -2.71 -11.10
N LEU A 49 9.15 -3.15 -10.15
CA LEU A 49 7.69 -3.01 -10.18
C LEU A 49 7.18 -1.91 -9.23
N SER A 50 8.07 -1.03 -8.76
CA SER A 50 7.70 0.08 -7.85
C SER A 50 6.75 1.08 -8.49
N SER A 51 6.85 1.30 -9.80
CA SER A 51 5.92 2.16 -10.55
C SER A 51 4.52 1.55 -10.68
N ASP A 52 4.38 0.24 -10.47
CA ASP A 52 3.18 -0.54 -10.76
C ASP A 52 2.43 -0.93 -9.49
N VAL A 53 3.02 -0.69 -8.31
CA VAL A 53 2.45 -1.10 -7.03
C VAL A 53 1.55 -0.05 -6.40
N THR A 54 0.41 -0.52 -5.89
CA THR A 54 -0.46 0.15 -4.90
C THR A 54 -0.21 -0.47 -3.52
N ILE A 55 -0.26 0.35 -2.48
CA ILE A 55 -0.08 -0.10 -1.09
C ILE A 55 -1.37 0.17 -0.31
N GLU A 56 -1.88 -0.84 0.40
CA GLU A 56 -3.11 -0.78 1.21
C GLU A 56 -4.34 -0.25 0.43
N LEU A 57 -4.54 -0.76 -0.78
CA LEU A 57 -5.66 -0.36 -1.62
C LEU A 57 -6.86 -1.28 -1.40
N ARG A 58 -8.04 -0.68 -1.20
CA ARG A 58 -9.31 -1.42 -1.19
C ARG A 58 -9.69 -1.83 -2.61
N LEU A 59 -9.77 -3.13 -2.86
CA LEU A 59 -10.08 -3.72 -4.16
C LEU A 59 -11.30 -4.66 -4.08
N PRO A 60 -12.09 -4.77 -5.16
CA PRO A 60 -13.20 -5.73 -5.21
C PRO A 60 -12.70 -7.17 -5.25
N GLU A 61 -13.47 -8.09 -4.65
CA GLU A 61 -13.23 -9.52 -4.78
C GLU A 61 -13.50 -10.00 -6.20
N PHE A 62 -12.72 -10.99 -6.64
CA PHE A 62 -12.87 -11.56 -7.97
C PHE A 62 -14.28 -12.16 -8.14
N GLY A 63 -14.99 -11.68 -9.15
CA GLY A 63 -16.37 -12.10 -9.45
C GLY A 63 -17.46 -11.48 -8.56
N GLN A 64 -17.11 -10.65 -7.56
CA GLN A 64 -18.08 -9.98 -6.69
C GLN A 64 -17.68 -8.52 -6.41
N THR A 65 -18.10 -7.61 -7.30
CA THR A 65 -17.75 -6.19 -7.23
C THR A 65 -18.30 -5.44 -6.01
N GLN A 66 -19.33 -5.99 -5.36
CA GLN A 66 -19.95 -5.41 -4.15
C GLN A 66 -19.17 -5.71 -2.87
N ILE A 67 -18.29 -6.72 -2.89
CA ILE A 67 -17.45 -7.07 -1.75
C ILE A 67 -16.05 -6.54 -2.03
N THR A 68 -15.53 -5.77 -1.08
CA THR A 68 -14.19 -5.21 -1.18
C THR A 68 -13.38 -5.58 0.06
N HIS A 69 -12.09 -5.85 -0.12
CA HIS A 69 -11.14 -6.00 0.97
C HIS A 69 -9.93 -5.10 0.75
N ASN A 70 -9.23 -4.77 1.84
CA ASN A 70 -7.95 -4.11 1.73
C ASN A 70 -6.91 -5.15 1.32
N VAL A 71 -6.18 -4.82 0.26
CA VAL A 71 -5.05 -5.58 -0.25
C VAL A 71 -3.77 -4.87 0.18
N GLU A 72 -2.81 -5.60 0.77
CA GLU A 72 -1.55 -4.99 1.20
C GLU A 72 -0.73 -4.46 0.02
N PHE A 73 -0.52 -5.28 -1.03
CA PHE A 73 0.14 -4.84 -2.27
C PHE A 73 -0.62 -5.33 -3.51
N GLY A 74 -1.04 -4.40 -4.37
CA GLY A 74 -1.58 -4.72 -5.70
C GLY A 74 -0.60 -4.28 -6.78
N ILE A 75 -0.31 -5.13 -7.76
CA ILE A 75 0.49 -4.76 -8.94
C ILE A 75 -0.44 -4.55 -10.13
N HIS A 76 -0.41 -3.34 -10.67
CA HIS A 76 -1.29 -2.86 -11.71
C HIS A 76 -0.49 -2.42 -12.93
N PRO A 77 -1.02 -2.56 -14.15
CA PRO A 77 -0.38 -1.99 -15.33
C PRO A 77 -0.17 -0.48 -15.18
N CYS A 78 1.09 -0.05 -15.24
CA CYS A 78 1.45 1.37 -15.33
C CYS A 78 1.23 1.90 -16.75
N ILE A 79 0.42 2.95 -16.87
CA ILE A 79 0.08 3.59 -18.15
C ILE A 79 0.98 4.82 -18.38
N TYR A 80 1.35 5.48 -17.29
CA TYR A 80 2.13 6.71 -17.30
C TYR A 80 2.92 6.81 -16.00
N CYS A 81 4.15 7.27 -16.08
CA CYS A 81 4.99 7.56 -14.93
C CYS A 81 5.92 8.72 -15.30
N GLN A 82 5.94 9.77 -14.49
CA GLN A 82 6.77 10.95 -14.74
C GLN A 82 7.13 11.64 -13.43
N GLU A 83 8.35 12.18 -13.38
CA GLU A 83 8.80 13.04 -12.29
C GLU A 83 8.44 14.51 -12.55
N TYR A 84 8.07 15.20 -11.49
CA TYR A 84 7.70 16.61 -11.47
C TYR A 84 8.48 17.32 -10.37
N GLU A 85 9.03 18.46 -10.73
CA GLU A 85 9.73 19.37 -9.83
C GLU A 85 8.79 20.49 -9.37
N ILE A 86 8.81 20.80 -8.07
CA ILE A 86 8.02 21.87 -7.45
C ILE A 86 8.96 22.78 -6.66
N ILE A 87 9.11 24.02 -7.11
CA ILE A 87 10.05 25.01 -6.57
C ILE A 87 9.35 25.91 -5.53
N ASN A 88 10.10 26.28 -4.49
CA ASN A 88 9.68 27.01 -3.28
C ASN A 88 8.43 26.43 -2.59
N PRO A 89 8.43 25.12 -2.30
CA PRO A 89 7.29 24.43 -1.73
C PRO A 89 7.15 24.75 -0.23
N ASN A 90 6.56 25.89 0.15
CA ASN A 90 6.10 26.11 1.53
C ASN A 90 4.82 25.28 1.80
N ILE A 91 4.95 23.95 1.73
CA ILE A 91 3.82 23.05 1.51
C ILE A 91 3.67 21.98 2.58
N LEU A 92 4.46 21.92 3.65
CA LEU A 92 4.23 20.90 4.68
C LEU A 92 2.91 21.11 5.47
N PRO A 93 2.15 20.05 5.79
CA PRO A 93 2.30 18.70 5.26
C PRO A 93 2.00 18.67 3.76
N LEU A 94 2.80 17.94 2.98
CA LEU A 94 2.59 17.78 1.56
C LEU A 94 1.38 16.88 1.33
N THR A 95 0.30 17.44 0.80
CA THR A 95 -0.93 16.71 0.45
C THR A 95 -1.18 16.77 -1.05
N SER A 96 -2.02 15.86 -1.56
CA SER A 96 -2.41 15.84 -2.98
C SER A 96 -2.94 17.19 -3.48
N LYS A 97 -3.77 17.88 -2.67
CA LYS A 97 -4.29 19.20 -3.04
C LYS A 97 -3.18 20.25 -3.14
N LYS A 98 -2.18 20.19 -2.26
CA LYS A 98 -1.04 21.12 -2.33
C LYS A 98 -0.15 20.82 -3.53
N LEU A 99 0.04 19.56 -3.93
CA LEU A 99 0.74 19.23 -5.18
C LEU A 99 0.06 19.88 -6.38
N VAL A 100 -1.23 19.61 -6.55
CA VAL A 100 -2.04 20.13 -7.67
C VAL A 100 -2.05 21.67 -7.67
N LYS A 101 -2.17 22.29 -6.49
CA LYS A 101 -2.14 23.76 -6.38
C LYS A 101 -0.81 24.39 -6.80
N ASN A 102 0.31 23.71 -6.54
CA ASN A 102 1.65 24.28 -6.75
C ASN A 102 2.31 23.81 -8.06
N SER A 103 1.65 22.99 -8.89
CA SER A 103 2.14 22.58 -10.20
C SER A 103 1.01 22.54 -11.23
N LYS A 104 1.13 23.36 -12.27
CA LYS A 104 0.15 23.41 -13.37
C LYS A 104 0.11 22.09 -14.13
N ASP A 105 1.27 21.50 -14.41
CA ASP A 105 1.38 20.25 -15.17
C ASP A 105 0.72 19.09 -14.42
N ILE A 106 0.90 19.02 -13.10
CA ILE A 106 0.21 18.03 -12.26
C ILE A 106 -1.31 18.30 -12.24
N SER A 107 -1.72 19.57 -12.18
CA SER A 107 -3.13 19.94 -12.22
C SER A 107 -3.79 19.56 -13.53
N GLU A 108 -3.11 19.72 -14.66
CA GLU A 108 -3.61 19.33 -15.98
C GLU A 108 -3.68 17.81 -16.13
N LEU A 109 -2.64 17.08 -15.70
CA LEU A 109 -2.62 15.62 -15.71
C LEU A 109 -3.81 15.03 -14.94
N LEU A 110 -4.15 15.63 -13.80
CA LEU A 110 -5.16 15.13 -12.87
C LEU A 110 -6.54 15.79 -13.03
N GLN A 111 -6.76 16.59 -14.08
CA GLN A 111 -8.00 17.35 -14.26
C GLN A 111 -9.27 16.48 -14.28
N ASN A 112 -9.16 15.23 -14.74
CA ASN A 112 -10.26 14.26 -14.82
C ASN A 112 -10.24 13.22 -13.69
N PHE A 113 -9.48 13.46 -12.62
CA PHE A 113 -9.42 12.60 -11.45
C PHE A 113 -10.16 13.22 -10.28
N ASP A 114 -10.94 12.40 -9.58
CA ASP A 114 -11.43 12.72 -8.25
C ASP A 114 -10.24 12.70 -7.29
N LEU A 115 -9.80 13.88 -6.86
CA LEU A 115 -8.66 14.02 -5.97
C LEU A 115 -8.95 13.48 -4.58
N ILE A 116 -8.00 12.70 -4.05
CA ILE A 116 -8.00 12.19 -2.69
C ILE A 116 -6.93 12.95 -1.92
N ASP A 117 -7.35 13.70 -0.90
CA ASP A 117 -6.48 14.56 -0.09
C ASP A 117 -5.70 13.77 0.97
N ASN A 118 -4.85 12.87 0.50
CA ASN A 118 -3.93 12.13 1.36
C ASN A 118 -2.65 12.93 1.61
N GLN A 119 -2.05 12.69 2.77
CA GLN A 119 -0.74 13.22 3.13
C GLN A 119 0.37 12.34 2.55
N ILE A 120 1.19 12.91 1.68
CA ILE A 120 2.36 12.28 1.06
C ILE A 120 3.58 12.43 1.97
N LEU A 121 3.77 13.62 2.55
CA LEU A 121 4.83 13.90 3.54
C LEU A 121 4.25 14.69 4.72
N SER A 122 4.43 14.18 5.93
CA SER A 122 3.97 14.84 7.15
C SER A 122 4.86 16.04 7.54
N ARG A 123 4.37 16.88 8.46
CA ARG A 123 5.21 17.93 9.08
C ARG A 123 6.40 17.36 9.87
N GLY A 124 6.28 16.12 10.35
CA GLY A 124 7.36 15.38 11.01
C GLY A 124 8.21 14.56 10.05
N LEU A 125 8.16 14.87 8.75
CA LEU A 125 8.93 14.20 7.69
C LEU A 125 8.68 12.70 7.57
N LEU A 126 7.48 12.24 7.93
CA LEU A 126 7.04 10.88 7.68
C LEU A 126 6.43 10.79 6.28
N GLN A 127 7.07 10.01 5.41
CA GLN A 127 6.65 9.77 4.03
C GLN A 127 5.65 8.61 3.94
N LYS A 128 4.63 8.77 3.10
CA LYS A 128 3.77 7.69 2.63
C LYS A 128 4.17 7.32 1.20
N ASN A 129 4.81 6.17 1.05
CA ASN A 129 5.20 5.65 -0.28
C ASN A 129 3.96 5.35 -1.11
N ARG A 130 4.05 5.58 -2.43
CA ARG A 130 2.97 5.26 -3.41
C ARG A 130 1.59 5.72 -2.93
N CYS A 131 1.55 6.96 -2.43
CA CYS A 131 0.36 7.58 -1.87
C CYS A 131 -0.72 7.72 -2.94
N LEU A 132 -1.93 7.20 -2.70
CA LEU A 132 -3.06 7.40 -3.60
C LEU A 132 -3.51 8.86 -3.56
N ILE A 133 -3.41 9.56 -4.68
CA ILE A 133 -3.73 10.99 -4.80
C ILE A 133 -4.99 11.27 -5.61
N GLY A 134 -5.49 10.30 -6.39
CA GLY A 134 -6.74 10.47 -7.12
C GLY A 134 -7.26 9.18 -7.78
N ARG A 135 -8.51 9.22 -8.20
CA ARG A 135 -9.19 8.14 -8.95
C ARG A 135 -9.93 8.70 -10.14
N ASN A 136 -9.85 8.03 -11.28
CA ASN A 136 -10.78 8.25 -12.39
C ASN A 136 -11.54 6.95 -12.58
N ILE A 137 -12.72 6.87 -11.95
CA ILE A 137 -13.55 5.66 -11.92
C ILE A 137 -14.07 5.34 -13.32
N ASN A 138 -14.42 6.37 -14.10
CA ASN A 138 -14.97 6.22 -15.46
C ASN A 138 -13.98 5.52 -16.40
N GLU A 139 -12.68 5.79 -16.24
CA GLU A 139 -11.62 5.17 -17.06
C GLU A 139 -10.90 4.01 -16.38
N ASN A 140 -11.35 3.60 -15.18
CA ASN A 140 -10.69 2.60 -14.35
C ASN A 140 -9.20 2.92 -14.15
N LYS A 141 -8.89 4.15 -13.71
CA LYS A 141 -7.52 4.62 -13.46
C LYS A 141 -7.31 5.08 -12.02
N LEU A 142 -6.09 4.91 -11.54
CA LEU A 142 -5.60 5.36 -10.24
C LEU A 142 -4.43 6.32 -10.47
N ALA A 143 -4.35 7.39 -9.68
CA ALA A 143 -3.20 8.27 -9.63
C ALA A 143 -2.46 8.08 -8.29
N LEU A 144 -1.18 7.75 -8.36
CA LEU A 144 -0.30 7.55 -7.21
C LEU A 144 0.84 8.56 -7.24
N CYS A 145 1.29 8.98 -6.06
CA CYS A 145 2.45 9.83 -5.88
C CYS A 145 3.52 9.12 -5.04
N ASP A 146 4.76 9.23 -5.46
CA ASP A 146 5.92 8.87 -4.65
C ASP A 146 6.81 10.10 -4.47
N LEU A 147 7.32 10.33 -3.26
CA LEU A 147 8.27 11.41 -3.01
C LEU A 147 9.67 10.89 -3.31
N LYS A 148 10.38 11.56 -4.24
CA LYS A 148 11.76 11.20 -4.62
C LYS A 148 12.79 12.04 -3.88
N SER A 149 12.51 13.33 -3.72
CA SER A 149 13.37 14.26 -3.00
C SER A 149 12.55 15.36 -2.32
N TYR A 150 13.03 15.85 -1.19
CA TYR A 150 12.45 16.97 -0.45
C TYR A 150 13.54 17.87 0.12
N SER A 151 13.40 19.17 -0.12
CA SER A 151 14.07 20.26 0.57
C SER A 151 13.08 21.40 0.81
N GLU A 152 13.48 22.43 1.57
CA GLU A 152 12.66 23.63 1.76
C GLU A 152 12.44 24.44 0.46
N GLN A 153 13.31 24.25 -0.53
CA GLN A 153 13.32 25.00 -1.79
C GLN A 153 12.76 24.19 -2.96
N GLU A 154 12.74 22.87 -2.85
CA GLU A 154 12.43 21.98 -3.97
C GLU A 154 11.82 20.68 -3.48
N VAL A 155 10.80 20.21 -4.19
CA VAL A 155 10.20 18.89 -4.02
C VAL A 155 10.15 18.19 -5.37
N ILE A 156 10.69 16.98 -5.42
CA ILE A 156 10.60 16.09 -6.58
C ILE A 156 9.65 14.95 -6.24
N VAL A 157 8.58 14.83 -7.02
CA VAL A 157 7.62 13.73 -6.92
C VAL A 157 7.52 12.98 -8.23
N GLU A 158 7.29 11.68 -8.15
CA GLU A 158 6.88 10.86 -9.28
C GLU A 158 5.37 10.64 -9.21
N ILE A 159 4.67 10.92 -10.30
CA ILE A 159 3.25 10.58 -10.45
C ILE A 159 3.10 9.43 -11.43
N GLY A 160 2.49 8.35 -10.94
CA GLY A 160 2.12 7.19 -11.74
C GLY A 160 0.61 7.11 -11.96
N ILE A 161 0.19 6.85 -13.21
CA ILE A 161 -1.19 6.53 -13.54
C ILE A 161 -1.31 5.04 -13.85
N LEU A 162 -2.08 4.32 -13.04
CA LEU A 162 -2.24 2.87 -13.14
C LEU A 162 -3.66 2.51 -13.58
N LYS A 163 -3.83 1.33 -14.19
CA LYS A 163 -5.16 0.71 -14.32
C LYS A 163 -5.67 0.27 -12.94
N LEU A 164 -6.98 0.35 -12.73
CA LEU A 164 -7.63 -0.04 -11.47
C LEU A 164 -7.47 -1.54 -11.18
N HIS A 165 -7.51 -2.38 -12.21
CA HIS A 165 -7.44 -3.83 -12.04
C HIS A 165 -5.98 -4.31 -11.95
N PRO A 166 -5.58 -4.96 -10.85
CA PRO A 166 -4.25 -5.53 -10.74
C PRO A 166 -4.14 -6.83 -11.55
N PHE A 167 -2.92 -7.15 -12.00
CA PHE A 167 -2.59 -8.47 -12.55
C PHE A 167 -1.94 -9.40 -11.51
N ALA A 168 -1.48 -8.85 -10.37
CA ALA A 168 -0.98 -9.62 -9.24
C ALA A 168 -1.33 -8.93 -7.92
N ILE A 169 -1.55 -9.72 -6.87
CA ILE A 169 -1.89 -9.26 -5.52
C ILE A 169 -1.03 -10.05 -4.54
N PHE A 170 -0.38 -9.36 -3.61
CA PHE A 170 0.31 -9.96 -2.48
C PHE A 170 -0.43 -9.59 -1.20
N GLU A 171 -0.98 -10.62 -0.54
CA GLU A 171 -1.67 -10.50 0.74
C GLU A 171 -0.73 -11.00 1.84
N CYS A 172 -0.44 -10.13 2.81
CA CYS A 172 0.39 -10.47 3.96
C CYS A 172 -0.47 -10.85 5.18
N LYS A 173 -1.73 -11.27 4.93
CA LYS A 173 -2.65 -11.69 5.99
C LYS A 173 -2.06 -12.82 6.83
N ARG A 174 -2.33 -12.70 8.12
CA ARG A 174 -1.89 -13.60 9.20
C ARG A 174 -2.14 -15.06 8.86
N VAL A 175 -1.09 -15.78 8.48
CA VAL A 175 -1.10 -17.24 8.44
C VAL A 175 -0.69 -17.77 9.82
N GLY A 176 -1.68 -18.23 10.56
CA GLY A 176 -1.51 -18.98 11.79
C GLY A 176 -2.86 -19.58 12.17
N ILE A 177 -2.91 -20.88 12.45
CA ILE A 177 -4.12 -21.49 13.00
C ILE A 177 -4.36 -20.84 14.36
N GLU A 178 -5.47 -20.10 14.49
CA GLU A 178 -5.98 -19.70 15.79
C GLU A 178 -6.33 -20.97 16.55
N GLU A 179 -5.64 -21.24 17.67
CA GLU A 179 -5.96 -22.40 18.51
C GLU A 179 -7.38 -22.21 19.03
N GLY A 180 -8.32 -23.03 18.54
CA GLY A 180 -9.76 -22.92 18.81
C GLY A 180 -10.63 -22.49 17.64
N ALA A 181 -10.06 -22.06 16.50
CA ALA A 181 -10.86 -21.82 15.30
C ALA A 181 -11.35 -23.13 14.70
N LYS A 182 -12.65 -23.44 14.87
CA LYS A 182 -13.34 -24.44 14.04
C LYS A 182 -13.12 -24.05 12.59
N LYS A 183 -12.69 -25.01 11.73
CA LYS A 183 -12.72 -24.85 10.27
C LYS A 183 -14.08 -24.25 9.91
N LYS A 184 -14.13 -22.99 9.48
CA LYS A 184 -15.35 -22.45 8.87
C LYS A 184 -15.60 -23.35 7.66
N SER A 185 -16.67 -24.16 7.71
CA SER A 185 -17.13 -24.88 6.53
C SER A 185 -17.43 -23.82 5.48
N ASN A 186 -16.70 -23.84 4.36
CA ASN A 186 -17.07 -23.10 3.16
C ASN A 186 -18.38 -23.69 2.61
N ASN A 187 -19.51 -23.38 3.25
CA ASN A 187 -20.82 -23.64 2.70
C ASN A 187 -21.14 -22.48 1.76
N TYR A 188 -20.68 -22.60 0.52
CA TYR A 188 -21.26 -21.87 -0.60
C TYR A 188 -22.74 -22.27 -0.66
N ARG A 189 -23.65 -21.40 -0.20
CA ARG A 189 -25.07 -21.52 -0.53
C ARG A 189 -25.21 -21.20 -2.01
N LYS A 190 -25.40 -22.24 -2.83
CA LYS A 190 -25.97 -22.11 -4.17
C LYS A 190 -27.39 -21.56 -4.02
N SER A 191 -27.66 -20.42 -4.66
CA SER A 191 -29.02 -20.00 -5.05
C SER A 191 -29.53 -20.86 -6.19
#